data_AF-A0A7K3EYY1-F1
#
_entry.id   AF-A0A7K3EYY1-F1
#
_cell.length_a   1.000
_cell.length_b   1.000
_cell.length_c   1.000
_cell.angle_alpha   90.00
_cell.angle_beta   90.00
_cell.angle_gamma   90.00
#
_symmetry.space_group_name_H-M   'P 1'
#
loop_
_entity.id
_entity.type
_entity.pdbx_description
1 polymer ?
#
loop_
_entity_poly.entity_id
_entity_poly.type
_entity_poly.pdbx_seq_one_letter_code
_entity_poly.pdbx_strand_id
1 'polypeptide(L)'
;MTHPAAGQTPGPDRPTGVAPGPGHPAAQPADAPAQPAPDRQSHAPHADDNRRQVLYWRLLARLFDPDEQAALESASLAVVEDVGLPPALLDPGASVDSVVQRHPELAAEFDGLMAPEPREDGDRDRAEEVRRAALASKLLLNVFTTGSGNVSAGQLARWQSDADWLERALGCRPGELRGGRGAAGGAGPSGAGV
;
A
#
# COMPACT_ATOMS: atom_id res chain seq x y z
N MET A 1 -0.71 -49.83 36.27
CA MET A 1 -1.14 -49.57 37.66
C MET A 1 -0.66 -48.15 37.96
N THR A 2 -1.49 -47.13 38.19
CA THR A 2 -2.59 -47.07 39.16
C THR A 2 -3.47 -45.85 38.83
N HIS A 3 -4.79 -46.01 38.84
CA HIS A 3 -5.79 -44.93 38.87
C HIS A 3 -5.76 -44.18 40.22
N PRO A 4 -6.37 -42.99 40.32
CA PRO A 4 -7.64 -42.91 41.05
C PRO A 4 -8.66 -42.00 40.32
N ALA A 5 -9.95 -42.34 40.21
CA ALA A 5 -10.98 -42.70 41.19
C ALA A 5 -11.67 -41.47 41.82
N ALA A 6 -12.99 -41.51 41.74
CA ALA A 6 -13.97 -40.46 41.94
C ALA A 6 -14.19 -40.04 43.41
N GLY A 7 -14.78 -38.86 43.59
CA GLY A 7 -15.35 -38.38 44.85
C GLY A 7 -16.66 -37.65 44.59
N GLN A 8 -17.76 -38.34 44.87
CA GLN A 8 -19.15 -37.85 44.89
C GLN A 8 -19.53 -37.53 46.33
N THR A 9 -20.32 -36.46 46.59
CA THR A 9 -21.42 -36.41 47.60
C THR A 9 -22.12 -35.02 47.70
N PRO A 10 -23.34 -34.93 48.27
CA PRO A 10 -24.43 -34.02 47.84
C PRO A 10 -24.98 -33.02 48.90
N GLY A 11 -25.83 -32.09 48.45
CA GLY A 11 -26.93 -31.41 49.20
C GLY A 11 -26.52 -30.34 50.23
N PRO A 12 -27.44 -29.45 50.71
CA PRO A 12 -28.91 -29.53 50.65
C PRO A 12 -29.67 -28.23 50.26
N ASP A 13 -30.99 -28.41 50.24
CA ASP A 13 -32.16 -27.55 50.04
C ASP A 13 -32.25 -26.12 50.65
N ARG A 14 -32.88 -25.23 49.85
CA ARG A 14 -33.95 -24.21 50.11
C ARG A 14 -33.75 -23.12 51.22
N PRO A 15 -34.29 -21.88 51.05
CA PRO A 15 -35.70 -21.64 50.75
C PRO A 15 -36.10 -20.47 49.81
N THR A 16 -37.40 -20.54 49.52
CA THR A 16 -38.36 -19.70 48.81
C THR A 16 -38.38 -18.19 49.09
N GLY A 17 -38.66 -17.43 48.02
CA GLY A 17 -39.85 -16.58 48.00
C GLY A 17 -39.63 -15.06 48.07
N VAL A 18 -39.73 -14.39 46.92
CA VAL A 18 -40.26 -13.02 46.81
C VAL A 18 -41.08 -12.92 45.53
N ALA A 19 -42.37 -12.63 45.70
CA ALA A 19 -43.29 -12.22 44.64
C ALA A 19 -43.17 -10.71 44.39
N PRO A 20 -43.38 -10.22 43.15
CA PRO A 20 -43.73 -8.82 42.93
C PRO A 20 -45.23 -8.68 42.61
N GLY A 21 -45.93 -7.94 43.46
CA GLY A 21 -47.27 -7.40 43.20
C GLY A 21 -47.24 -6.13 42.32
N PRO A 22 -48.41 -5.57 41.97
CA PRO A 22 -48.66 -5.01 40.65
C PRO A 22 -48.52 -3.48 40.54
N GLY A 23 -48.13 -3.05 39.33
CA GLY A 23 -48.69 -1.91 38.59
C GLY A 23 -48.48 -0.50 39.14
N HIS A 24 -47.61 0.28 38.48
CA HIS A 24 -47.77 1.73 38.24
C HIS A 24 -47.00 2.14 36.95
N PRO A 25 -47.39 3.26 36.32
CA PRO A 25 -47.66 3.33 34.88
C PRO A 25 -46.46 3.59 33.98
N ALA A 26 -46.65 3.27 32.69
CA ALA A 26 -45.78 3.57 31.58
C ALA A 26 -45.41 5.06 31.52
N ALA A 27 -44.14 5.37 31.83
CA ALA A 27 -43.50 6.59 31.38
C ALA A 27 -43.00 6.37 29.94
N GLN A 28 -43.62 7.10 29.01
CA GLN A 28 -43.15 7.26 27.64
C GLN A 28 -41.69 7.72 27.63
N PRO A 29 -40.81 7.18 26.75
CA PRO A 29 -39.52 7.79 26.52
C PRO A 29 -39.76 9.15 25.84
N ALA A 30 -39.54 10.22 26.62
CA ALA A 30 -39.43 11.57 26.10
C ALA A 30 -38.24 11.63 25.14
N ASP A 31 -38.55 11.95 23.88
CA ASP A 31 -37.74 12.67 22.90
C ASP A 31 -36.24 12.74 23.22
N ALA A 32 -35.53 11.65 22.92
CA ALA A 32 -34.09 11.72 22.76
C ALA A 32 -33.81 12.52 21.48
N PRO A 33 -32.97 13.58 21.51
CA PRO A 33 -32.63 14.28 20.28
C PRO A 33 -31.99 13.26 19.34
N ALA A 34 -32.57 13.09 18.16
CA ALA A 34 -32.02 12.28 17.09
C ALA A 34 -30.56 12.71 16.90
N GLN A 35 -29.63 11.84 17.29
CA GLN A 35 -28.23 12.03 16.99
C GLN A 35 -28.13 12.16 15.47
N PRO A 36 -27.57 13.27 14.95
CA PRO A 36 -27.34 13.37 13.52
C PRO A 36 -26.46 12.18 13.12
N ALA A 37 -26.92 11.41 12.14
CA ALA A 37 -26.14 10.32 11.56
C ALA A 37 -24.74 10.86 11.21
N PRO A 38 -23.65 10.16 11.57
CA PRO A 38 -22.32 10.67 11.27
C PRO A 38 -22.22 10.90 9.76
N ASP A 39 -21.82 12.13 9.41
CA ASP A 39 -21.63 12.58 8.04
C ASP A 39 -20.74 11.60 7.28
N ARG A 40 -21.32 10.80 6.38
CA ARG A 40 -20.57 9.94 5.44
C ARG A 40 -19.61 10.75 4.55
N GLN A 41 -19.70 12.08 4.57
CA GLN A 41 -18.93 13.00 3.73
C GLN A 41 -17.52 13.30 4.27
N SER A 42 -17.15 12.86 5.47
CA SER A 42 -15.82 13.12 6.07
C SER A 42 -14.83 11.95 5.99
N HIS A 43 -15.10 10.89 5.22
CA HIS A 43 -14.29 9.66 5.21
C HIS A 43 -13.51 9.40 3.92
N ALA A 44 -13.91 9.94 2.77
CA ALA A 44 -13.25 9.69 1.50
C ALA A 44 -11.80 10.24 1.42
N PRO A 45 -11.50 11.48 1.88
CA PRO A 45 -10.12 11.99 1.85
C PRO A 45 -9.16 11.15 2.71
N HIS A 46 -9.64 10.71 3.88
CA HIS A 46 -8.87 9.83 4.75
C HIS A 46 -8.73 8.41 4.19
N ALA A 47 -9.71 7.93 3.41
CA ALA A 47 -9.67 6.59 2.83
C ALA A 47 -8.54 6.47 1.80
N ASP A 48 -8.41 7.39 0.86
CA ASP A 48 -7.35 7.33 -0.15
C ASP A 48 -5.95 7.56 0.45
N ASP A 49 -5.84 8.43 1.46
CA ASP A 49 -4.61 8.57 2.24
C ASP A 49 -4.22 7.26 2.94
N ASN A 50 -5.19 6.55 3.55
CA ASN A 50 -4.95 5.26 4.20
C ASN A 50 -4.56 4.18 3.17
N ARG A 51 -5.24 4.14 2.01
CA ARG A 51 -4.90 3.22 0.91
C ARG A 51 -3.46 3.42 0.43
N ARG A 52 -3.04 4.68 0.26
CA ARG A 52 -1.66 5.04 -0.09
C ARG A 52 -0.68 4.60 1.00
N GLN A 53 -1.00 4.82 2.27
CA GLN A 53 -0.17 4.39 3.40
C GLN A 53 0.02 2.87 3.44
N VAL A 54 -1.03 2.08 3.16
CA VAL A 54 -0.94 0.61 3.11
C VAL A 54 0.09 0.16 2.07
N LEU A 55 0.07 0.75 0.87
CA LEU A 55 1.02 0.44 -0.20
C LEU A 55 2.47 0.77 0.19
N TYR A 56 2.69 1.92 0.84
CA TYR A 56 4.02 2.31 1.33
C TYR A 56 4.48 1.45 2.49
N TRP A 57 3.59 1.09 3.42
CA TRP A 57 3.94 0.20 4.51
C TRP A 57 4.33 -1.19 4.02
N ARG A 58 3.61 -1.72 3.02
CA ARG A 58 3.99 -2.97 2.37
C ARG A 58 5.35 -2.88 1.68
N LEU A 59 5.62 -1.80 0.94
CA LEU A 59 6.92 -1.55 0.32
C LEU A 59 8.04 -1.57 1.37
N LEU A 60 7.88 -0.79 2.44
CA LEU A 60 8.88 -0.71 3.51
C LEU A 60 9.07 -2.07 4.19
N ALA A 61 8.00 -2.76 4.54
CA ALA A 61 8.08 -4.10 5.11
C ALA A 61 8.90 -5.03 4.21
N ARG A 62 8.60 -5.07 2.91
CA ARG A 62 9.30 -5.92 1.93
C ARG A 62 10.75 -5.57 1.67
N LEU A 63 11.12 -4.30 1.81
CA LEU A 63 12.51 -3.85 1.65
C LEU A 63 13.40 -4.33 2.80
N PHE A 64 12.85 -4.44 4.01
CA PHE A 64 13.60 -4.83 5.20
C PHE A 64 13.45 -6.30 5.57
N ASP A 65 12.31 -6.91 5.25
CA ASP A 65 12.00 -8.31 5.52
C ASP A 65 11.31 -8.94 4.30
N PRO A 66 11.88 -10.00 3.70
CA PRO A 66 11.22 -10.68 2.60
C PRO A 66 9.93 -11.41 3.03
N ASP A 67 9.75 -11.69 4.33
CA ASP A 67 8.52 -12.29 4.85
C ASP A 67 7.39 -11.25 4.94
N GLU A 68 6.30 -11.52 4.23
CA GLU A 68 5.24 -10.56 4.03
C GLU A 68 4.11 -10.78 5.04
N GLN A 69 3.67 -9.72 5.70
CA GLN A 69 2.51 -9.81 6.60
C GLN A 69 1.22 -10.00 5.77
N ALA A 70 0.51 -11.11 6.01
CA ALA A 70 -0.72 -11.47 5.28
C ALA A 70 -1.79 -10.36 5.26
N ALA A 71 -1.88 -9.56 6.34
CA ALA A 71 -2.81 -8.43 6.39
C ALA A 71 -2.43 -7.31 5.41
N LEU A 72 -1.14 -6.99 5.26
CA LEU A 72 -0.65 -5.99 4.31
C LEU A 72 -0.77 -6.48 2.86
N GLU A 73 -0.53 -7.77 2.63
CA GLU A 73 -0.74 -8.42 1.33
C GLU A 73 -2.20 -8.28 0.89
N SER A 74 -3.13 -8.74 1.73
CA SER A 74 -4.56 -8.70 1.46
C SER A 74 -5.07 -7.27 1.28
N ALA A 75 -4.67 -6.34 2.16
CA ALA A 75 -5.07 -4.95 2.06
C ALA A 75 -4.51 -4.27 0.80
N SER A 76 -3.26 -4.54 0.42
CA SER A 76 -2.66 -3.96 -0.78
C SER A 76 -3.29 -4.51 -2.06
N LEU A 77 -3.63 -5.81 -2.08
CA LEU A 77 -4.34 -6.43 -3.20
C LEU A 77 -5.70 -5.75 -3.42
N ALA A 78 -6.48 -5.58 -2.36
CA ALA A 78 -7.75 -4.88 -2.43
C ALA A 78 -7.59 -3.45 -2.97
N VAL A 79 -6.56 -2.72 -2.54
CA VAL A 79 -6.28 -1.37 -3.05
C VAL A 79 -5.97 -1.38 -4.54
N VAL A 80 -5.13 -2.30 -5.01
CA VAL A 80 -4.74 -2.40 -6.43
C VAL A 80 -5.93 -2.76 -7.31
N GLU A 81 -6.78 -3.68 -6.87
CA GLU A 81 -8.01 -4.06 -7.57
C GLU A 81 -9.00 -2.88 -7.62
N ASP A 82 -9.18 -2.17 -6.51
CA ASP A 82 -10.08 -1.00 -6.42
C ASP A 82 -9.70 0.12 -7.39
N VAL A 83 -8.40 0.36 -7.62
CA VAL A 83 -7.90 1.39 -8.56
C VAL A 83 -7.74 0.87 -10.00
N GLY A 84 -8.19 -0.36 -10.27
CA GLY A 84 -8.19 -0.98 -11.59
C GLY A 84 -6.78 -1.28 -12.12
N LEU A 85 -5.83 -1.56 -11.23
CA LEU A 85 -4.46 -1.94 -11.56
C LEU A 85 -4.30 -3.48 -11.51
N PRO A 86 -3.39 -4.07 -12.30
CA PRO A 86 -3.22 -5.52 -12.32
C PRO A 86 -2.53 -6.03 -11.02
N PRO A 87 -3.00 -7.14 -10.43
CA PRO A 87 -2.38 -7.74 -9.23
C PRO A 87 -0.90 -8.09 -9.42
N ALA A 88 -0.44 -8.31 -10.65
CA ALA A 88 0.97 -8.57 -10.97
C ALA A 88 1.92 -7.43 -10.55
N LEU A 89 1.42 -6.22 -10.31
CA LEU A 89 2.22 -5.14 -9.70
C LEU A 89 2.63 -5.43 -8.26
N LEU A 90 1.93 -6.31 -7.57
CA LEU A 90 2.23 -6.68 -6.19
C LEU A 90 3.17 -7.88 -6.08
N ASP A 91 3.41 -8.60 -7.18
CA ASP A 91 4.34 -9.73 -7.24
C ASP A 91 5.80 -9.22 -7.25
N PRO A 92 6.62 -9.53 -6.23
CA PRO A 92 8.03 -9.15 -6.21
C PRO A 92 8.86 -9.83 -7.31
N GLY A 93 8.42 -11.00 -7.81
CA GLY A 93 9.14 -11.78 -8.82
C GLY A 93 8.87 -11.33 -10.26
N ALA A 94 7.81 -10.55 -10.49
CA ALA A 94 7.51 -9.99 -11.80
C ALA A 94 8.43 -8.80 -12.12
N SER A 95 9.11 -8.79 -13.27
CA SER A 95 9.78 -7.56 -13.73
C SER A 95 8.76 -6.54 -14.22
N VAL A 96 9.13 -5.25 -14.27
CA VAL A 96 8.27 -4.20 -14.82
C VAL A 96 7.98 -4.48 -16.29
N ASP A 97 8.99 -4.90 -17.07
CA ASP A 97 8.80 -5.35 -18.45
C ASP A 97 7.77 -6.47 -18.57
N SER A 98 7.78 -7.43 -17.66
CA SER A 98 6.83 -8.55 -17.69
C SER A 98 5.39 -8.09 -17.42
N VAL A 99 5.23 -7.05 -16.60
CA VAL A 99 3.93 -6.43 -16.34
C VAL A 99 3.48 -5.65 -17.57
N VAL A 100 4.33 -4.77 -18.10
CA VAL A 100 4.04 -3.93 -19.27
C VAL A 100 3.79 -4.77 -20.53
N GLN A 101 4.49 -5.89 -20.71
CA GLN A 101 4.24 -6.80 -21.82
C GLN A 101 2.80 -7.36 -21.80
N ARG A 102 2.22 -7.56 -20.61
CA ARG A 102 0.84 -8.05 -20.45
C ARG A 102 -0.18 -6.90 -20.40
N HIS A 103 0.26 -5.73 -19.96
CA HIS A 103 -0.55 -4.53 -19.73
C HIS A 103 0.14 -3.32 -20.38
N PRO A 104 0.17 -3.25 -21.72
CA PRO A 104 0.94 -2.22 -22.45
C PRO A 104 0.47 -0.80 -22.16
N GLU A 105 -0.78 -0.61 -21.74
CA GLU A 105 -1.34 0.66 -21.28
C GLU A 105 -0.56 1.28 -20.12
N LEU A 106 0.06 0.46 -19.25
CA LEU A 106 0.83 0.95 -18.10
C LEU A 106 2.16 1.57 -18.49
N ALA A 107 2.67 1.33 -19.70
CA ALA A 107 3.96 1.86 -20.12
C ALA A 107 4.02 3.38 -20.00
N ALA A 108 2.99 4.06 -20.51
CA ALA A 108 2.89 5.52 -20.48
C ALA A 108 2.70 6.07 -19.07
N GLU A 109 2.12 5.28 -18.16
CA GLU A 109 1.91 5.70 -16.77
C GLU A 109 3.19 5.68 -15.95
N PHE A 110 4.17 4.84 -16.31
CA PHE A 110 5.47 4.83 -15.63
C PHE A 110 6.37 5.99 -16.05
N ASP A 111 6.21 6.54 -17.26
CA ASP A 111 7.07 7.61 -17.75
C ASP A 111 6.78 8.93 -16.97
N GLY A 112 7.83 9.52 -16.38
CA GLY A 112 7.70 10.75 -15.57
C GLY A 112 6.90 10.60 -14.27
N LEU A 113 6.53 9.38 -13.86
CA LEU A 113 5.69 9.09 -12.69
C LEU A 113 6.16 9.75 -11.39
N MET A 114 7.48 9.82 -11.18
CA MET A 114 8.13 10.33 -9.97
C MET A 114 8.54 11.81 -10.09
N ALA A 115 8.31 12.43 -11.24
CA ALA A 115 8.55 13.85 -11.50
C ALA A 115 7.26 14.54 -12.01
N PRO A 116 6.17 14.53 -11.22
CA PRO A 116 4.92 15.15 -11.66
C PRO A 116 5.08 16.67 -11.75
N GLU A 117 4.58 17.25 -12.84
CA GLU A 117 4.48 18.70 -13.00
C GLU A 117 3.66 19.32 -11.85
N PRO A 118 4.08 20.47 -11.30
CA PRO A 118 3.30 21.17 -10.29
C PRO A 118 1.92 21.54 -10.83
N ARG A 119 0.85 21.07 -10.17
CA ARG A 119 -0.52 21.48 -10.50
C ARG A 119 -0.84 22.82 -9.81
N GLU A 120 -1.38 23.77 -10.57
CA GLU A 120 -1.68 25.14 -10.12
C GLU A 120 -2.82 25.18 -9.08
N ASP A 121 -3.73 24.21 -9.14
CA ASP A 121 -4.82 24.06 -8.19
C ASP A 121 -4.44 22.97 -7.17
N GLY A 122 -4.28 23.36 -5.91
CA GLY A 122 -3.82 22.52 -4.79
C GLY A 122 -4.70 21.29 -4.45
N ASP A 123 -5.66 20.94 -5.30
CA ASP A 123 -6.44 19.71 -5.22
C ASP A 123 -5.74 18.61 -6.02
N ARG A 124 -4.80 17.92 -5.37
CA ARG A 124 -4.22 16.71 -5.94
C ARG A 124 -5.30 15.62 -5.94
N ASP A 125 -5.64 15.12 -7.12
CA ASP A 125 -6.52 13.96 -7.26
C ASP A 125 -5.95 12.79 -6.43
N ARG A 126 -6.67 12.44 -5.35
CA ARG A 126 -6.23 11.45 -4.37
C ARG A 126 -6.29 10.03 -4.92
N ALA A 127 -7.23 9.74 -5.82
CA ALA A 127 -7.29 8.45 -6.48
C ALA A 127 -6.10 8.27 -7.43
N GLU A 128 -5.71 9.33 -8.16
CA GLU A 128 -4.47 9.33 -8.95
C GLU A 128 -3.23 9.16 -8.07
N GLU A 129 -3.19 9.76 -6.88
CA GLU A 129 -2.09 9.56 -5.93
C GLU A 129 -1.96 8.11 -5.45
N VAL A 130 -3.08 7.41 -5.23
CA VAL A 130 -3.07 5.98 -4.85
C VAL A 130 -2.57 5.11 -6.01
N ARG A 131 -3.07 5.36 -7.23
CA ARG A 131 -2.58 4.68 -8.46
C ARG A 131 -1.08 4.92 -8.65
N ARG A 132 -0.63 6.18 -8.51
CA ARG A 132 0.80 6.53 -8.56
C ARG A 132 1.61 5.78 -7.50
N ALA A 133 1.11 5.70 -6.27
CA ALA A 133 1.80 5.01 -5.19
C ALA A 133 2.00 3.52 -5.47
N ALA A 134 1.03 2.84 -6.07
CA ALA A 134 1.16 1.44 -6.45
C ALA A 134 2.26 1.22 -7.51
N LEU A 135 2.26 2.05 -8.56
CA LEU A 135 3.27 2.01 -9.63
C LEU A 135 4.67 2.37 -9.09
N ALA A 136 4.75 3.40 -8.25
CA ALA A 136 5.98 3.83 -7.60
C ALA A 136 6.56 2.72 -6.71
N SER A 137 5.72 2.10 -5.88
CA SER A 137 6.13 0.97 -5.03
C SER A 137 6.67 -0.19 -5.85
N LYS A 138 6.07 -0.48 -7.02
CA LYS A 138 6.60 -1.53 -7.92
C LYS A 138 8.02 -1.22 -8.39
N LEU A 139 8.27 -0.01 -8.89
CA LEU A 139 9.61 0.40 -9.35
C LEU A 139 10.64 0.31 -8.22
N LEU A 140 10.31 0.88 -7.06
CA LEU A 140 11.21 0.92 -5.91
C LEU A 140 11.50 -0.49 -5.41
N LEU A 141 10.49 -1.36 -5.32
CA LEU A 141 10.68 -2.73 -4.90
C LEU A 141 11.66 -3.45 -5.84
N ASN A 142 11.39 -3.47 -7.15
CA ASN A 142 12.23 -4.21 -8.10
C ASN A 142 13.69 -3.73 -8.15
N VAL A 143 13.93 -2.42 -8.01
CA VAL A 143 15.29 -1.86 -8.07
C VAL A 143 16.05 -2.05 -6.77
N PHE A 144 15.38 -1.93 -5.61
CA PHE A 144 16.05 -1.96 -4.30
C PHE A 144 16.04 -3.34 -3.62
N THR A 145 15.15 -4.27 -4.01
CA THR A 145 15.19 -5.67 -3.52
C THR A 145 16.01 -6.56 -4.45
N THR A 146 17.32 -6.37 -4.48
CA THR A 146 18.23 -7.12 -5.38
C THR A 146 18.56 -8.53 -4.89
N GLY A 147 18.12 -8.92 -3.69
CA GLY A 147 18.50 -10.17 -3.03
C GLY A 147 19.97 -10.18 -2.56
N SER A 148 20.42 -11.34 -2.09
CA SER A 148 21.81 -11.55 -1.63
C SER A 148 22.44 -12.76 -2.34
N GLY A 149 23.77 -12.77 -2.45
CA GLY A 149 24.53 -13.87 -3.06
C GLY A 149 24.90 -13.65 -4.52
N ASN A 150 25.21 -14.73 -5.23
CA ASN A 150 25.68 -14.68 -6.62
C ASN A 150 24.55 -14.32 -7.58
N VAL A 151 24.83 -13.38 -8.48
CA VAL A 151 23.88 -12.90 -9.49
C VAL A 151 24.25 -13.50 -10.85
N SER A 152 23.30 -14.16 -11.50
CA SER A 152 23.45 -14.62 -12.89
C SER A 152 23.37 -13.44 -13.87
N ALA A 153 23.92 -13.61 -15.06
CA ALA A 153 23.82 -12.60 -16.13
C ALA A 153 22.35 -12.24 -16.46
N GLY A 154 21.44 -13.22 -16.41
CA GLY A 154 20.02 -12.98 -16.64
C GLY A 154 19.35 -12.16 -15.53
N GLN A 155 19.71 -12.41 -14.27
CA GLN A 155 19.22 -11.60 -13.14
C GLN A 155 19.73 -10.16 -13.22
N LEU A 156 21.01 -9.98 -13.59
CA LEU A 156 21.58 -8.66 -13.79
C LEU A 156 20.87 -7.91 -14.94
N ALA A 157 20.64 -8.57 -16.08
CA ALA A 157 19.95 -7.96 -17.22
C ALA A 157 18.51 -7.56 -16.87
N ARG A 158 17.79 -8.41 -16.11
CA ARG A 158 16.45 -8.08 -15.61
C ARG A 158 16.48 -6.86 -14.70
N TRP A 159 17.40 -6.81 -13.74
CA TRP A 159 17.54 -5.67 -12.84
C TRP A 159 17.90 -4.37 -13.61
N GLN A 160 18.78 -4.45 -14.61
CA GLN A 160 19.12 -3.30 -15.45
C GLN A 160 17.89 -2.74 -16.18
N SER A 161 17.01 -3.62 -16.69
CA SER A 161 15.77 -3.18 -17.31
C SER A 161 14.82 -2.51 -16.30
N ASP A 162 14.65 -3.10 -15.11
CA ASP A 162 13.84 -2.49 -14.05
C ASP A 162 14.42 -1.13 -13.61
N ALA A 163 15.75 -0.97 -13.61
CA ALA A 163 16.41 0.31 -13.36
C ALA A 163 16.18 1.33 -14.49
N ASP A 164 16.09 0.90 -15.76
CA ASP A 164 15.71 1.77 -16.88
C ASP A 164 14.26 2.27 -16.77
N TRP A 165 13.35 1.46 -16.23
CA TRP A 165 11.98 1.90 -15.90
C TRP A 165 11.99 2.97 -14.79
N LEU A 166 12.80 2.81 -13.74
CA LEU A 166 12.93 3.81 -12.69
C LEU A 166 13.52 5.13 -13.20
N GLU A 167 14.54 5.08 -14.07
CA GLU A 167 15.12 6.28 -14.67
C GLU A 167 14.09 7.05 -15.49
N ARG A 168 13.29 6.38 -16.31
CA ARG A 168 12.21 7.04 -17.06
C ARG A 168 11.13 7.62 -16.16
N ALA A 169 10.79 6.94 -15.06
CA ALA A 169 9.88 7.48 -14.06
C ALA A 169 10.42 8.76 -13.41
N LEU A 170 11.73 8.91 -13.30
CA LEU A 170 12.40 10.13 -12.82
C LEU A 170 12.60 11.19 -13.92
N GLY A 171 12.21 10.91 -15.16
CA GLY A 171 12.42 11.79 -16.31
C GLY A 171 13.83 11.71 -16.93
N CYS A 172 14.63 10.72 -16.54
CA CYS A 172 15.96 10.46 -17.08
C CYS A 172 15.91 9.49 -18.27
N ARG A 173 16.99 9.50 -19.07
CA ARG A 173 17.18 8.47 -20.11
C ARG A 173 17.66 7.15 -19.49
N PRO A 174 17.32 5.99 -20.08
CA PRO A 174 17.89 4.70 -19.71
C PRO A 174 19.44 4.73 -19.68
N GLY A 175 20.02 4.25 -18.58
CA GLY A 175 21.45 4.22 -18.26
C GLY A 175 22.03 5.53 -17.70
N GLU A 176 21.29 6.64 -17.69
CA GLU A 176 21.81 7.96 -17.34
C GLU A 176 22.28 8.05 -15.88
N LEU A 177 21.49 7.51 -14.93
CA LEU A 177 21.82 7.57 -13.50
C LEU A 177 22.94 6.59 -13.12
N ARG A 178 23.07 5.48 -13.87
CA ARG A 178 24.09 4.44 -13.64
C ARG A 178 25.44 4.79 -14.27
N GLY A 179 25.45 5.72 -15.24
CA GLY A 179 26.59 6.00 -16.11
C GLY A 179 27.67 6.96 -15.58
N GLY A 180 27.62 7.41 -14.32
CA GLY A 180 28.76 7.97 -13.56
C GLY A 180 29.60 9.12 -14.17
N ARG A 181 29.24 9.66 -15.32
CA ARG A 181 29.81 10.87 -15.93
C ARG A 181 28.63 11.65 -16.45
N GLY A 182 28.26 12.68 -15.70
CA GLY A 182 27.08 13.46 -15.92
C GLY A 182 26.99 14.04 -17.32
N ALA A 183 25.82 14.61 -17.59
CA ALA A 183 25.63 15.66 -18.58
C ALA A 183 26.61 16.83 -18.31
N ALA A 184 27.88 16.65 -18.65
CA ALA A 184 28.83 17.72 -18.91
C ALA A 184 28.54 18.27 -20.32
N GLY A 185 27.32 18.77 -20.50
CA GLY A 185 26.99 19.75 -21.53
C GLY A 185 27.14 21.15 -20.94
N GLY A 186 28.27 21.40 -20.27
CA GLY A 186 28.63 22.73 -19.81
C GLY A 186 28.98 23.59 -21.02
N ALA A 187 28.01 24.36 -21.51
CA ALA A 187 28.29 25.57 -22.27
C ALA A 187 28.98 26.55 -21.31
N GLY A 188 30.31 26.46 -21.20
CA GLY A 188 31.11 27.48 -20.55
C GLY A 188 31.01 28.79 -21.35
N PRO A 189 30.92 29.96 -20.71
CA PRO A 189 30.92 31.22 -21.42
C PRO A 189 32.25 31.37 -22.17
N SER A 190 32.17 31.57 -23.49
CA SER A 190 33.31 31.98 -24.31
C SER A 190 33.95 33.23 -23.70
N GLY A 191 35.16 33.08 -23.18
CA GLY A 191 36.04 34.21 -22.93
C GLY A 191 36.37 34.89 -24.26
N ALA A 192 35.75 36.02 -24.53
CA ALA A 192 36.23 36.96 -25.53
C ALA A 192 37.31 37.81 -24.88
N GLY A 193 38.57 37.58 -25.29
CA GLY A 193 39.67 38.50 -25.02
C GLY A 193 39.62 39.68 -25.99
N VAL A 194 39.67 40.89 -25.43
CA VAL A 194 40.27 42.10 -26.01
C VAL A 194 40.78 42.98 -24.87
#